data_AF-A0A968LVF1-F1
#
_entry.id   AF-A0A968LVF1-F1
#
_cell.length_a   1.000
_cell.length_b   1.000
_cell.length_c   1.000
_cell.angle_alpha   90.00
_cell.angle_beta   90.00
_cell.angle_gamma   90.00
#
_symmetry.space_group_name_H-M   'P 1'
#
loop_
_entity.id
_entity.type
_entity.pdbx_description
1 polymer ?
#
loop_
_entity_poly.entity_id
_entity_poly.type
_entity_poly.pdbx_seq_one_letter_code
_entity_poly.pdbx_strand_id
1 'polypeptide(L)'
;MRLKNYSIRTETSYVDWIERYIRFHGMRHPKDMGAAEIEAFLTHLAVQQRVAASTQNQAFSALLFLYREVLRQELDESINAVRARQPRQLPTVLTKEEVKSVIQHLSGMPKLVIQVLYGSGVRLNEGLNLRVKDLDFAQHQIIVRNPKGYESRMTMLPTSLAEPLKLHLERVRQTHQQDIDRGCGSVHLPFALERKYPHADREWIWQFRVSCNWYSARSP
;
A
#
# COMPACT_ATOMS: atom_id res chain seq x y z
N MET A 1 15.53 -6.31 -8.44
CA MET A 1 14.75 -5.89 -7.25
C MET A 1 13.72 -6.94 -6.82
N ARG A 2 13.03 -7.62 -7.75
CA ARG A 2 12.03 -8.67 -7.45
C ARG A 2 12.51 -9.88 -6.64
N LEU A 3 13.79 -10.27 -6.77
CA LEU A 3 14.40 -11.37 -5.99
C LEU A 3 14.53 -11.07 -4.48
N LYS A 4 14.45 -9.79 -4.06
CA LYS A 4 14.54 -9.38 -2.64
C LYS A 4 13.18 -9.02 -2.02
N ASN A 5 12.06 -9.39 -2.65
CA ASN A 5 10.70 -9.15 -2.15
C ASN A 5 10.35 -7.66 -1.88
N TYR A 6 11.01 -6.71 -2.56
CA TYR A 6 10.58 -5.31 -2.49
C TYR A 6 9.20 -5.15 -3.12
N SER A 7 8.35 -4.33 -2.51
CA SER A 7 7.03 -4.02 -3.08
C SER A 7 7.17 -3.34 -4.44
N ILE A 8 6.24 -3.59 -5.37
CA ILE A 8 6.21 -2.95 -6.70
C ILE A 8 6.33 -1.43 -6.59
N ARG A 9 5.65 -0.83 -5.60
CA ARG A 9 5.72 0.61 -5.35
C ARG A 9 7.12 1.09 -4.96
N THR A 10 7.87 0.28 -4.22
CA THR A 10 9.28 0.57 -3.89
C THR A 10 10.17 0.47 -5.12
N GLU A 11 9.97 -0.55 -5.95
CA GLU A 11 10.69 -0.71 -7.22
C GLU A 11 10.46 0.49 -8.14
N THR A 12 9.20 0.89 -8.39
CA THR A 12 8.88 2.05 -9.23
C THR A 12 9.51 3.33 -8.69
N SER A 13 9.40 3.59 -7.38
CA SER A 13 10.01 4.78 -6.78
C SER A 13 11.54 4.76 -6.91
N TYR A 14 12.19 3.60 -6.75
CA TYR A 14 13.64 3.52 -6.83
C TYR A 14 14.12 3.74 -8.26
N VAL A 15 13.44 3.14 -9.25
CA VAL A 15 13.76 3.33 -10.67
C VAL A 15 13.60 4.80 -11.05
N ASP A 16 12.52 5.47 -10.64
CA ASP A 16 12.31 6.90 -10.92
C ASP A 16 13.43 7.77 -10.32
N TRP A 17 13.85 7.49 -9.08
CA TRP A 17 14.97 8.22 -8.47
C TRP A 17 16.31 7.98 -9.17
N ILE A 18 16.58 6.74 -9.57
CA ILE A 18 17.81 6.38 -10.30
C ILE A 18 17.83 7.05 -11.68
N GLU A 19 16.70 7.09 -12.38
CA GLU A 19 16.59 7.76 -13.68
C GLU A 19 16.82 9.26 -13.56
N ARG A 20 16.20 9.92 -12.56
CA ARG A 20 16.42 11.35 -12.30
C ARG A 20 17.88 11.66 -11.96
N TYR A 21 18.53 10.79 -11.20
CA TYR A 21 19.95 10.92 -10.87
C TYR A 21 20.85 10.81 -12.12
N ILE A 22 20.61 9.82 -12.98
CA ILE A 22 21.35 9.64 -14.23
C ILE A 22 21.15 10.84 -15.17
N ARG A 23 19.91 11.32 -15.29
CA ARG A 23 19.58 12.50 -16.11
C ARG A 23 20.24 13.77 -15.57
N PHE A 24 20.28 13.95 -14.25
CA PHE A 24 20.95 15.10 -13.62
C PHE A 24 22.45 15.14 -13.93
N HIS A 25 23.11 13.97 -14.02
CA HIS A 25 24.51 13.86 -14.39
C HIS A 25 24.75 13.68 -15.90
N GLY A 26 23.79 14.07 -16.74
CA GLY A 26 23.96 14.08 -18.20
C GLY A 26 24.07 12.70 -18.82
N MET A 27 23.33 11.71 -18.31
CA MET A 27 23.35 10.32 -18.78
C MET A 27 24.69 9.61 -18.57
N ARG A 28 25.54 10.12 -17.67
CA ARG A 28 26.75 9.40 -17.22
C ARG A 28 26.35 8.11 -16.52
N HIS A 29 27.14 7.06 -16.77
CA HIS A 29 26.88 5.76 -16.18
C HIS A 29 27.18 5.77 -14.67
N PRO A 30 26.28 5.30 -13.79
CA PRO A 30 26.49 5.33 -12.33
C PRO A 30 27.74 4.64 -11.78
N LYS A 31 28.33 3.71 -12.54
CA LYS A 31 29.62 3.09 -12.18
C LYS A 31 30.79 4.07 -12.20
N ASP A 32 30.71 5.13 -13.01
CA ASP A 32 31.76 6.14 -13.17
C ASP A 32 31.49 7.36 -12.26
N MET A 33 30.64 7.18 -11.26
CA MET A 33 30.17 8.17 -10.31
C MET A 33 30.24 7.59 -8.90
N GLY A 34 30.27 8.44 -7.88
CA GLY A 34 30.37 7.99 -6.49
C GLY A 34 29.74 8.96 -5.50
N ALA A 35 30.37 9.08 -4.33
CA ALA A 35 29.88 9.87 -3.22
C ALA A 35 29.58 11.34 -3.61
N ALA A 36 30.51 11.96 -4.33
CA ALA A 36 30.40 13.36 -4.73
C ALA A 36 29.16 13.61 -5.62
N GLU A 37 28.89 12.74 -6.59
CA GLU A 37 27.73 12.86 -7.46
C GLU A 37 26.42 12.61 -6.72
N ILE A 38 26.41 11.70 -5.75
CA ILE A 38 25.25 11.46 -4.88
C ILE A 38 24.97 12.72 -4.05
N GLU A 39 25.99 13.29 -3.41
CA GLU A 39 25.88 14.51 -2.60
C GLU A 39 25.42 15.70 -3.44
N ALA A 40 25.99 15.90 -4.63
CA ALA A 40 25.59 16.96 -5.54
C ALA A 40 24.11 16.85 -5.93
N PHE A 41 23.64 15.65 -6.24
CA PHE A 41 22.24 15.42 -6.57
C PHE A 41 21.31 15.65 -5.37
N LEU A 42 21.66 15.12 -4.19
CA LEU A 42 20.84 15.33 -2.98
C LEU A 42 20.81 16.80 -2.56
N THR A 43 21.91 17.54 -2.77
CA THR A 43 21.99 18.99 -2.54
C THR A 43 21.12 19.75 -3.54
N HIS A 44 21.14 19.37 -4.82
CA HIS A 44 20.22 19.93 -5.82
C HIS A 44 18.75 19.74 -5.41
N LEU A 45 18.39 18.53 -4.94
CA LEU A 45 17.03 18.27 -4.46
C LEU A 45 16.65 19.14 -3.26
N ALA A 46 17.55 19.30 -2.28
CA ALA A 46 17.28 20.06 -1.07
C ALA A 46 17.25 21.58 -1.29
N VAL A 47 18.20 22.12 -2.07
CA VAL A 47 18.40 23.57 -2.20
C VAL A 47 17.61 24.14 -3.38
N GLN A 48 17.70 23.50 -4.55
CA GLN A 48 17.10 24.03 -5.77
C GLN A 48 15.65 23.56 -5.92
N GLN A 49 15.37 22.27 -5.70
CA GLN A 49 13.99 21.76 -5.76
C GLN A 49 13.22 21.87 -4.45
N ARG A 50 13.90 22.21 -3.33
CA ARG A 50 13.29 22.41 -2.01
C ARG A 50 12.40 21.24 -1.57
N VAL A 51 12.81 20.01 -1.87
CA VAL A 51 12.02 18.82 -1.54
C VAL A 51 12.00 18.57 -0.03
N ALA A 52 10.94 17.92 0.45
CA ALA A 52 10.86 17.52 1.85
C ALA A 52 11.96 16.50 2.22
N ALA A 53 12.40 16.52 3.49
CA ALA A 53 13.41 15.60 4.01
C ALA A 53 13.08 14.12 3.75
N SER A 54 11.80 13.72 3.84
CA SER A 54 11.34 12.36 3.54
C SER A 54 11.57 11.97 2.07
N THR A 55 11.42 12.92 1.15
CA THR A 55 11.62 12.73 -0.28
C THR A 55 13.12 12.59 -0.59
N GLN A 56 13.95 13.44 0.01
CA GLN A 56 15.41 13.32 -0.10
C GLN A 56 15.91 11.99 0.48
N ASN A 57 15.39 11.56 1.63
CA ASN A 57 15.73 10.27 2.24
C ASN A 57 15.30 9.08 1.38
N GLN A 58 14.19 9.20 0.64
CA GLN A 58 13.77 8.17 -0.32
C GLN A 58 14.72 8.10 -1.52
N ALA A 59 15.08 9.25 -2.10
CA ALA A 59 16.07 9.34 -3.18
C ALA A 59 17.42 8.75 -2.74
N PHE A 60 17.88 9.13 -1.54
CA PHE A 60 19.10 8.62 -0.95
C PHE A 60 19.08 7.09 -0.78
N SER A 61 17.98 6.54 -0.27
CA SER A 61 17.83 5.08 -0.10
C SER A 61 17.84 4.34 -1.44
N ALA A 62 17.25 4.93 -2.50
CA ALA A 62 17.28 4.36 -3.85
C ALA A 62 18.71 4.34 -4.43
N LEU A 63 19.49 5.39 -4.21
CA LEU A 63 20.88 5.47 -4.66
C LEU A 63 21.78 4.51 -3.89
N LEU A 64 21.65 4.44 -2.55
CA LEU A 64 22.37 3.44 -1.75
C LEU A 64 22.06 2.01 -2.23
N PHE A 65 20.79 1.74 -2.56
CA PHE A 65 20.40 0.45 -3.14
C PHE A 65 21.09 0.21 -4.49
N LEU A 66 21.09 1.19 -5.40
CA LEU A 66 21.76 1.07 -6.70
C LEU A 66 23.23 0.68 -6.52
N TYR A 67 23.98 1.42 -5.71
CA TYR A 67 25.42 1.19 -5.55
C TYR A 67 25.73 -0.12 -4.81
N ARG A 68 25.06 -0.40 -3.68
CA ARG A 68 25.36 -1.59 -2.87
C ARG A 68 24.84 -2.87 -3.51
N GLU A 69 23.64 -2.85 -4.07
CA GLU A 69 22.93 -4.07 -4.46
C GLU A 69 23.00 -4.36 -5.95
N VAL A 70 23.04 -3.32 -6.80
CA VAL A 70 23.08 -3.50 -8.26
C VAL A 70 24.52 -3.43 -8.76
N LEU A 71 25.27 -2.40 -8.38
CA LEU A 71 26.64 -2.19 -8.84
C LEU A 71 27.68 -2.93 -8.01
N ARG A 72 27.31 -3.36 -6.79
CA ARG A 72 28.20 -4.01 -5.81
C ARG A 72 29.46 -3.20 -5.53
N GLN A 73 29.30 -1.88 -5.45
CA GLN A 73 30.36 -0.93 -5.16
C GLN A 73 30.19 -0.43 -3.73
N GLU A 74 31.28 -0.47 -2.97
CA GLU A 74 31.31 0.11 -1.64
C GLU A 74 31.33 1.63 -1.77
N LEU A 75 30.37 2.26 -1.10
CA LEU A 75 30.29 3.70 -0.96
C LEU A 75 30.89 4.06 0.40
N ASP A 76 31.69 5.12 0.42
CA ASP A 76 32.34 5.62 1.64
C ASP A 76 31.32 5.93 2.76
N GLU A 77 31.68 5.67 4.01
CA GLU A 77 30.76 5.71 5.16
C GLU A 77 30.23 7.13 5.45
N SER A 78 30.99 8.15 5.03
CA SER A 78 30.69 9.58 5.12
C SER A 78 29.32 9.95 4.55
N ILE A 79 28.86 9.23 3.53
CA ILE A 79 27.58 9.46 2.86
C ILE A 79 26.38 9.23 3.81
N ASN A 80 26.51 8.39 4.84
CA ASN A 80 25.42 8.15 5.80
C ASN A 80 25.05 9.43 6.59
N ALA A 81 25.97 10.39 6.72
CA ALA A 81 25.74 11.65 7.43
C ALA A 81 24.82 12.63 6.68
N VAL A 82 24.61 12.44 5.36
CA VAL A 82 23.83 13.34 4.49
C VAL A 82 22.31 13.20 4.68
N ARG A 83 21.84 12.26 5.51
CA ARG A 83 20.40 12.10 5.79
C ARG A 83 19.80 13.36 6.42
N ALA A 84 18.85 13.97 5.72
CA ALA A 84 18.08 15.07 6.31
C ALA A 84 17.29 14.58 7.53
N ARG A 85 17.53 15.23 8.67
CA ARG A 85 16.75 15.06 9.89
C ARG A 85 15.36 15.67 9.67
N GLN A 86 14.34 14.82 9.69
CA GLN A 86 12.96 15.27 9.64
C GLN A 86 12.48 15.61 11.08
N PRO A 87 11.92 16.80 11.33
CA PRO A 87 11.19 17.07 12.56
C PRO A 87 10.02 16.09 12.65
N ARG A 88 9.91 15.33 13.75
CA ARG A 88 8.74 14.48 14.00
C ARG A 88 7.56 15.41 14.29
N GLN A 89 6.69 15.62 13.31
CA GLN A 89 5.40 16.25 13.59
C GLN A 89 4.58 15.28 14.45
N LEU A 90 4.04 15.80 15.55
CA LEU A 90 3.10 15.04 16.36
C LEU A 90 1.85 14.80 15.51
N PRO A 91 1.35 13.56 15.44
CA PRO A 91 0.12 13.29 14.72
C PRO A 91 -1.02 14.02 15.43
N THR A 92 -1.69 14.93 14.74
CA THR A 92 -2.95 15.50 15.21
C THR A 92 -4.02 14.42 15.09
N VAL A 93 -4.62 14.04 16.21
CA VAL A 93 -5.69 13.04 16.26
C VAL A 93 -7.02 13.78 16.37
N LEU A 94 -7.99 13.37 15.56
CA LEU A 94 -9.36 13.89 15.63
C LEU A 94 -10.03 13.45 16.94
N THR A 95 -10.81 14.36 17.52
CA THR A 95 -11.70 14.07 18.65
C THR A 95 -12.85 13.15 18.21
N LYS A 96 -13.54 12.53 19.17
CA LYS A 96 -14.68 11.64 18.86
C LYS A 96 -15.81 12.41 18.16
N GLU A 97 -16.00 13.66 18.54
CA GLU A 97 -17.00 14.58 18.01
C GLU A 97 -16.69 14.95 16.56
N GLU A 98 -15.44 15.27 16.25
CA GLU A 98 -14.99 15.55 14.88
C GLU A 98 -15.16 14.32 13.98
N VAL A 99 -14.77 13.14 14.45
CA VAL A 99 -14.94 11.89 13.70
C VAL A 99 -16.42 11.64 13.43
N LYS A 100 -17.29 11.83 14.43
CA LYS A 100 -18.75 11.66 14.26
C LYS A 100 -19.29 12.64 13.22
N SER A 101 -18.87 13.90 13.26
CA SER A 101 -19.25 14.92 12.27
C SER A 101 -18.83 14.52 10.86
N VAL A 102 -17.59 14.06 10.66
CA VAL A 102 -17.11 13.57 9.36
C VAL A 102 -17.96 12.40 8.87
N ILE A 103 -18.20 11.39 9.72
CA ILE A 103 -18.99 10.19 9.36
C ILE A 103 -20.44 10.54 9.00
N GLN A 104 -21.02 11.57 9.60
CA GLN A 104 -22.38 12.01 9.30
C GLN A 104 -22.53 12.59 7.89
N HIS A 105 -21.49 13.23 7.37
CA HIS A 105 -21.48 13.79 6.01
C HIS A 105 -21.16 12.74 4.92
N LEU A 106 -20.78 11.53 5.32
CA LEU A 106 -20.52 10.42 4.41
C LEU A 106 -21.79 9.59 4.16
N SER A 107 -21.92 9.09 2.93
CA SER A 107 -22.99 8.20 2.52
C SER A 107 -22.45 6.98 1.76
N GLY A 108 -23.23 5.91 1.68
CA GLY A 108 -22.89 4.71 0.92
C GLY A 108 -21.60 4.01 1.38
N MET A 109 -20.83 3.52 0.41
CA MET A 109 -19.62 2.72 0.63
C MET A 109 -18.51 3.44 1.41
N PRO A 110 -18.13 4.70 1.09
CA PRO A 110 -17.12 5.42 1.85
C PRO A 110 -17.41 5.50 3.35
N LYS A 111 -18.70 5.66 3.72
CA LYS A 111 -19.13 5.66 5.11
C LYS A 111 -18.82 4.34 5.81
N LEU A 112 -19.22 3.23 5.20
CA LEU A 112 -19.01 1.89 5.75
C LEU A 112 -17.52 1.57 5.92
N VAL A 113 -16.71 1.92 4.90
CA VAL A 113 -15.25 1.74 4.95
C VAL A 113 -14.66 2.53 6.11
N ILE A 114 -14.95 3.83 6.22
CA ILE A 114 -14.40 4.68 7.27
C ILE A 114 -14.82 4.21 8.66
N GLN A 115 -16.07 3.75 8.82
CA GLN A 115 -16.53 3.17 10.08
C GLN A 115 -15.75 1.91 10.45
N VAL A 116 -15.46 1.03 9.49
CA VAL A 116 -14.60 -0.15 9.71
C VAL A 116 -13.19 0.28 10.08
N LEU A 117 -12.56 1.19 9.32
CA LEU A 117 -11.21 1.67 9.61
C LEU A 117 -11.10 2.26 11.02
N TYR A 118 -12.05 3.13 11.38
CA TYR A 118 -12.07 3.80 12.69
C TYR A 118 -12.34 2.82 13.83
N GLY A 119 -13.34 1.94 13.68
CA GLY A 119 -13.76 1.04 14.75
C GLY A 119 -12.87 -0.19 14.95
N SER A 120 -12.14 -0.62 13.92
CA SER A 120 -11.25 -1.80 13.98
C SER A 120 -9.76 -1.46 13.94
N GLY A 121 -9.41 -0.19 13.70
CA GLY A 121 -8.01 0.27 13.66
C GLY A 121 -7.18 -0.33 12.51
N VAL A 122 -7.82 -0.88 11.48
CA VAL A 122 -7.11 -1.41 10.30
C VAL A 122 -6.62 -0.27 9.42
N ARG A 123 -5.49 -0.49 8.73
CA ARG A 123 -4.95 0.50 7.77
C ARG A 123 -5.86 0.58 6.55
N LEU A 124 -5.89 1.74 5.88
CA LEU A 124 -6.70 1.96 4.68
C LEU A 124 -6.59 0.81 3.66
N ASN A 125 -5.37 0.46 3.26
CA ASN A 125 -5.17 -0.62 2.30
C ASN A 125 -5.54 -2.01 2.84
N GLU A 126 -5.45 -2.24 4.16
CA GLU A 126 -5.90 -3.50 4.75
C GLU A 126 -7.43 -3.56 4.71
N GLY A 127 -8.12 -2.48 5.11
CA GLY A 127 -9.58 -2.38 5.08
C GLY A 127 -10.18 -2.51 3.67
N LEU A 128 -9.55 -1.89 2.66
CA LEU A 128 -9.99 -1.98 1.26
C LEU A 128 -9.80 -3.38 0.64
N ASN A 129 -8.87 -4.17 1.18
CA ASN A 129 -8.53 -5.51 0.71
C ASN A 129 -8.99 -6.63 1.66
N LEU A 130 -9.84 -6.33 2.66
CA LEU A 130 -10.48 -7.37 3.48
C LEU A 130 -11.19 -8.38 2.59
N ARG A 131 -11.46 -9.59 3.07
CA ARG A 131 -12.28 -10.59 2.37
C ARG A 131 -13.47 -11.02 3.21
N VAL A 132 -14.50 -11.60 2.58
CA VAL A 132 -15.66 -12.17 3.33
C VAL A 132 -15.16 -13.13 4.41
N LYS A 133 -14.21 -14.00 4.07
CA LYS A 133 -13.59 -14.95 5.01
C LYS A 133 -12.76 -14.32 6.14
N ASP A 134 -12.45 -13.04 6.02
CA ASP A 134 -11.68 -12.31 7.03
C ASP A 134 -12.61 -11.71 8.09
N LEU A 135 -13.93 -11.76 7.88
CA LEU A 135 -14.95 -11.24 8.81
C LEU A 135 -15.60 -12.41 9.57
N ASP A 136 -15.34 -12.48 10.88
CA ASP A 136 -16.06 -13.38 11.78
C ASP A 136 -17.13 -12.59 12.53
N PHE A 137 -18.37 -12.72 12.06
CA PHE A 137 -19.52 -12.07 12.68
C PHE A 137 -19.98 -12.73 13.98
N ALA A 138 -19.63 -14.00 14.22
CA ALA A 138 -20.01 -14.72 15.43
C ALA A 138 -19.10 -14.32 16.61
N GLN A 139 -17.80 -14.16 16.35
CA GLN A 139 -16.82 -13.74 17.35
C GLN A 139 -16.57 -12.22 17.36
N HIS A 140 -17.18 -11.48 16.44
CA HIS A 140 -16.95 -10.05 16.23
C HIS A 140 -15.46 -9.72 16.02
N GLN A 141 -14.83 -10.43 15.08
CA GLN A 141 -13.41 -10.30 14.77
C GLN A 141 -13.16 -10.08 13.27
N ILE A 142 -12.05 -9.38 12.98
CA ILE A 142 -11.51 -9.21 11.63
C ILE A 142 -10.11 -9.80 11.61
N ILE A 143 -9.85 -10.71 10.67
CA ILE A 143 -8.54 -11.32 10.45
C ILE A 143 -7.82 -10.55 9.34
N VAL A 144 -6.86 -9.71 9.73
CA VAL A 144 -6.01 -9.00 8.76
C VAL A 144 -4.89 -9.92 8.31
N ARG A 145 -5.02 -10.47 7.10
CA ARG A 145 -4.03 -11.37 6.50
C ARG A 145 -2.97 -10.60 5.73
N ASN A 146 -1.74 -11.10 5.79
CA ASN A 146 -0.59 -10.58 5.04
C ASN A 146 -0.31 -9.07 5.19
N PRO A 147 -0.32 -8.47 6.40
CA PRO A 147 0.37 -7.20 6.58
C PRO A 147 1.86 -7.38 6.26
N LYS A 148 2.54 -6.30 5.86
CA LYS A 148 3.99 -6.30 5.58
C LYS A 148 4.73 -7.09 6.68
N GLY A 149 5.26 -8.27 6.34
CA GLY A 149 5.88 -9.19 7.31
C GLY A 149 5.30 -10.61 7.36
N TYR A 150 4.27 -10.94 6.57
CA TYR A 150 3.66 -12.28 6.48
C TYR A 150 2.93 -12.79 7.73
N GLU A 151 2.89 -12.02 8.82
CA GLU A 151 2.17 -12.39 10.04
C GLU A 151 0.75 -11.86 10.05
N SER A 152 -0.24 -12.75 10.11
CA SER A 152 -1.65 -12.34 10.22
C SER A 152 -1.95 -11.86 11.63
N ARG A 153 -2.83 -10.88 11.78
CA ARG A 153 -3.30 -10.41 13.09
C ARG A 153 -4.82 -10.33 13.14
N MET A 154 -5.37 -10.47 14.34
CA MET A 154 -6.80 -10.29 14.60
C MET A 154 -7.06 -8.90 15.17
N THR A 155 -8.18 -8.31 14.80
CA THR A 155 -8.70 -7.08 15.39
C THR A 155 -10.21 -7.19 15.62
N MET A 156 -10.78 -6.22 16.33
CA MET A 156 -12.20 -6.22 16.68
C MET A 156 -13.07 -5.76 15.51
N LEU A 157 -14.21 -6.42 15.32
CA LEU A 157 -15.29 -5.96 14.46
C LEU A 157 -16.35 -5.27 15.34
N PRO A 158 -16.61 -3.96 15.15
CA PRO A 158 -17.67 -3.28 15.91
C PRO A 158 -19.03 -3.93 15.69
N THR A 159 -19.74 -4.25 16.77
CA THR A 159 -21.07 -4.89 16.72
C THR A 159 -22.09 -4.06 15.94
N SER A 160 -22.02 -2.73 16.04
CA SER A 160 -22.86 -1.79 15.29
C SER A 160 -22.67 -1.86 13.77
N LEU A 161 -21.55 -2.41 13.30
CA LEU A 161 -21.26 -2.57 11.87
C LEU A 161 -21.58 -3.97 11.34
N ALA A 162 -21.92 -4.92 12.21
CA ALA A 162 -22.22 -6.29 11.80
C ALA A 162 -23.38 -6.34 10.78
N GLU A 163 -24.53 -5.74 11.12
CA GLU A 163 -25.70 -5.73 10.24
C GLU A 163 -25.48 -4.90 8.96
N PRO A 164 -24.94 -3.66 9.01
CA PRO A 164 -24.58 -2.92 7.80
C PRO A 164 -23.63 -3.67 6.86
N LEU A 165 -22.66 -4.40 7.41
CA LEU A 165 -21.73 -5.22 6.62
C LEU A 165 -22.42 -6.42 6.02
N LYS A 166 -23.26 -7.15 6.75
CA LYS A 166 -24.04 -8.27 6.19
C LYS A 166 -24.91 -7.84 5.02
N LEU A 167 -25.64 -6.74 5.17
CA LEU A 167 -26.47 -6.18 4.08
C LEU A 167 -25.62 -5.77 2.87
N HIS A 168 -24.44 -5.20 3.11
CA HIS A 168 -23.52 -4.89 2.03
C HIS A 168 -23.02 -6.17 1.33
N LEU A 169 -22.64 -7.19 2.09
CA LEU A 169 -22.20 -8.48 1.57
C LEU A 169 -23.29 -9.17 0.75
N GLU A 170 -24.55 -9.11 1.15
CA GLU A 170 -25.67 -9.64 0.36
C GLU A 170 -25.78 -8.96 -1.01
N ARG A 171 -25.64 -7.63 -1.06
CA ARG A 171 -25.64 -6.88 -2.33
C ARG A 171 -24.47 -7.28 -3.21
N VAL A 172 -23.27 -7.39 -2.64
CA VAL A 172 -22.08 -7.85 -3.37
C VAL A 172 -22.26 -9.27 -3.88
N ARG A 173 -22.91 -10.16 -3.10
CA ARG A 173 -23.23 -11.52 -3.52
C ARG A 173 -24.15 -11.56 -4.72
N GLN A 174 -25.17 -10.71 -4.74
CA GLN A 174 -26.09 -10.61 -5.87
C GLN A 174 -25.40 -10.09 -7.13
N THR A 175 -24.60 -9.03 -7.01
CA THR A 175 -23.79 -8.51 -8.13
C THR A 175 -22.82 -9.56 -8.65
N HIS A 176 -22.14 -10.26 -7.74
CA HIS A 176 -21.21 -11.32 -8.12
C HIS A 176 -21.90 -12.47 -8.85
N GLN A 177 -23.08 -12.90 -8.40
CA GLN A 177 -23.84 -13.93 -9.08
C GLN A 177 -24.19 -13.49 -10.51
N GLN A 178 -24.62 -12.24 -10.68
CA GLN A 178 -24.89 -11.67 -12.01
C GLN A 178 -23.63 -11.61 -12.88
N ASP A 179 -22.46 -11.34 -12.29
CA ASP A 179 -21.18 -11.30 -13.01
C ASP A 179 -20.67 -12.71 -13.40
N ILE A 180 -20.93 -13.73 -12.56
CA ILE A 180 -20.70 -15.15 -12.94
C ILE A 180 -21.57 -15.51 -14.14
N ASP A 181 -22.86 -15.17 -14.09
CA ASP A 181 -23.82 -15.52 -15.14
C ASP A 181 -23.45 -14.84 -16.48
N ARG A 182 -22.72 -13.71 -16.42
CA ARG A 182 -22.16 -12.98 -17.56
C ARG A 182 -20.75 -13.42 -17.98
N GLY A 183 -20.12 -14.35 -17.25
CA GLY A 183 -18.80 -14.89 -17.55
C GLY A 183 -17.61 -14.05 -17.06
N CYS A 184 -17.81 -13.02 -16.24
CA CYS A 184 -16.79 -12.04 -15.82
C CYS A 184 -16.36 -12.13 -14.33
N GLY A 185 -16.81 -13.14 -13.58
CA GLY A 185 -16.67 -13.21 -12.11
C GLY A 185 -15.30 -13.64 -11.54
N SER A 186 -14.20 -13.61 -12.29
CA SER A 186 -12.89 -14.05 -11.77
C SER A 186 -12.19 -12.94 -10.97
N VAL A 187 -11.77 -13.22 -9.73
CA VAL A 187 -11.00 -12.29 -8.88
C VAL A 187 -9.54 -12.70 -8.80
N HIS A 188 -8.62 -11.72 -8.85
CA HIS A 188 -7.19 -11.96 -8.64
C HIS A 188 -6.90 -12.59 -7.26
N LEU A 189 -6.38 -13.82 -7.26
CA LEU A 189 -5.94 -14.51 -6.06
C LEU A 189 -4.49 -14.13 -5.69
N PRO A 190 -4.17 -13.97 -4.39
CA PRO A 190 -2.81 -13.66 -3.98
C PRO A 190 -1.94 -14.91 -4.15
N PHE A 191 -0.68 -14.76 -4.59
CA PHE A 191 0.25 -15.86 -4.89
C PHE A 191 -0.27 -16.82 -5.98
N ALA A 192 0.46 -17.90 -6.23
CA ALA A 192 0.02 -18.99 -7.11
C ALA A 192 -1.07 -19.87 -6.44
N LEU A 193 -1.98 -19.29 -5.67
CA LEU A 193 -3.06 -20.02 -5.00
C LEU A 193 -4.00 -20.70 -6.00
N GLU A 194 -4.15 -20.14 -7.20
CA GLU A 194 -4.82 -20.77 -8.35
C GLU A 194 -4.23 -22.14 -8.72
N ARG A 195 -2.92 -22.35 -8.49
CA ARG A 195 -2.28 -23.65 -8.75
C ARG A 195 -2.61 -24.70 -7.68
N LYS A 196 -2.95 -24.27 -6.46
CA LYS A 196 -3.27 -25.17 -5.35
C LYS A 196 -4.77 -25.43 -5.22
N TYR A 197 -5.60 -24.46 -5.61
CA TYR A 197 -7.06 -24.56 -5.61
C TYR A 197 -7.61 -24.02 -6.94
N PRO A 198 -7.77 -24.89 -7.96
CA PRO A 198 -8.46 -24.53 -9.19
C PRO A 198 -9.87 -24.03 -8.86
N HIS A 199 -10.29 -22.88 -9.42
CA HIS A 199 -11.60 -22.22 -9.22
C HIS A 199 -11.81 -21.41 -7.94
N ALA A 200 -10.81 -21.30 -7.05
CA ALA A 200 -10.92 -20.46 -5.85
C ALA A 200 -11.11 -18.96 -6.18
N ASP A 201 -10.79 -18.53 -7.40
CA ASP A 201 -11.02 -17.17 -7.92
C ASP A 201 -12.51 -16.83 -8.07
N ARG A 202 -13.38 -17.85 -8.15
CA ARG A 202 -14.84 -17.75 -8.31
C ARG A 202 -15.62 -17.99 -7.03
N GLU A 203 -14.96 -18.45 -5.98
CA GLU A 203 -15.57 -18.76 -4.69
C GLU A 203 -15.89 -17.48 -3.89
N TRP A 204 -17.10 -17.45 -3.35
CA TRP A 204 -17.64 -16.33 -2.54
C TRP A 204 -16.70 -15.89 -1.40
N ILE A 205 -16.00 -16.84 -0.77
CA ILE A 205 -15.12 -16.57 0.36
C ILE A 205 -13.90 -15.72 0.00
N TRP A 206 -13.52 -15.70 -1.29
CA TRP A 206 -12.38 -14.92 -1.80
C TRP A 206 -12.79 -13.59 -2.40
N GLN A 207 -14.09 -13.38 -2.61
CA GLN A 207 -14.64 -12.13 -3.11
C GLN A 207 -14.84 -11.15 -1.97
N PHE A 208 -13.89 -10.25 -1.89
CA PHE A 208 -14.20 -8.89 -1.50
C PHE A 208 -13.08 -8.03 -2.07
N ARG A 209 -13.47 -7.20 -3.01
CA ARG A 209 -12.94 -5.85 -3.08
C ARG A 209 -14.04 -5.02 -2.45
N VAL A 210 -13.70 -4.07 -1.59
CA VAL A 210 -14.56 -2.90 -1.42
C VAL A 210 -14.63 -2.28 -2.82
N SER A 211 -15.64 -2.66 -3.61
CA SER A 211 -15.81 -2.21 -4.98
C SER A 211 -16.33 -0.77 -4.93
N CYS A 212 -15.42 0.16 -4.65
CA CYS A 212 -15.51 1.43 -5.32
C CYS A 212 -15.33 1.12 -6.80
N ASN A 213 -16.29 1.53 -7.64
CA ASN A 213 -16.32 1.42 -9.12
C ASN A 213 -15.07 1.98 -9.86
N TRP A 214 -14.00 2.31 -9.15
CA TRP A 214 -12.78 2.91 -9.68
C TRP A 214 -11.65 1.91 -9.95
N TYR A 215 -11.68 0.70 -9.37
CA TYR A 215 -10.54 -0.24 -9.42
C TYR A 215 -10.75 -1.50 -10.29
N SER A 216 -11.86 -1.62 -11.03
CA SER A 216 -12.06 -2.72 -11.99
C SER A 216 -11.29 -2.52 -13.31
N ALA A 217 -10.68 -1.35 -13.54
CA ALA A 217 -10.19 -0.99 -14.87
C ALA A 217 -8.67 -1.05 -15.09
N ARG A 218 -7.85 -1.52 -14.14
CA ARG A 218 -6.38 -1.62 -14.36
C ARG A 218 -5.77 -2.88 -13.74
N SER A 219 -5.80 -3.97 -14.51
CA SER A 219 -4.66 -4.88 -14.69
C SER A 219 -4.00 -4.50 -16.02
N PRO A 220 -2.68 -4.65 -16.19
CA PRO A 220 -2.05 -5.98 -16.23
C PRO A 220 -1.40 -6.41 -14.92
#